data_AF-A0A874BGE6-F1
#
_entry.id   AF-A0A874BGE6-F1
#
_cell.length_a   1.000
_cell.length_b   1.000
_cell.length_c   1.000
_cell.angle_alpha   90.00
_cell.angle_beta   90.00
_cell.angle_gamma   90.00
#
_symmetry.space_group_name_H-M   'P 1'
#
loop_
_entity.id
_entity.type
_entity.pdbx_description
1 polymer ?
#
loop_
_entity_poly.entity_id
_entity_poly.type
_entity_poly.pdbx_seq_one_letter_code
_entity_poly.pdbx_strand_id
1 'polypeptide(L)'
;MQRTRGQKITYVIAIMCYAAAVGFAIGSVFYETEIEKDPILASLMATSFFFASAAVVLHFIANARLKGLLSGIESSKEAPPESPGH
;
A
#
# COMPACT_ATOMS: atom_id res chain seq x y z
N MET A 1 13.24 9.00 12.75
CA MET A 1 11.84 8.92 12.24
C MET A 1 11.19 7.67 12.79
N GLN A 2 10.30 7.76 13.79
CA GLN A 2 9.59 6.58 14.32
C GLN A 2 8.29 6.36 13.55
N ARG A 3 8.28 5.35 12.68
CA ARG A 3 7.07 4.81 12.03
C ARG A 3 6.15 4.22 13.09
N THR A 4 4.85 4.46 12.99
CA THR A 4 3.87 3.83 13.89
C THR A 4 3.79 2.33 13.61
N ARG A 5 3.31 1.53 14.58
CA ARG A 5 3.17 0.06 14.41
C ARG A 5 2.37 -0.30 13.15
N GLY A 6 1.30 0.45 12.86
CA GLY A 6 0.50 0.28 11.66
C GLY A 6 1.28 0.54 10.36
N GLN A 7 2.02 1.65 10.27
CA GLN A 7 2.85 1.95 9.10
C GLN A 7 3.91 0.87 8.83
N LYS A 8 4.48 0.29 9.89
CA LYS A 8 5.46 -0.80 9.74
C LYS A 8 4.83 -2.04 9.13
N ILE A 9 3.62 -2.40 9.55
CA ILE A 9 2.87 -3.54 9.00
C ILE A 9 2.50 -3.27 7.53
N THR A 10 1.94 -2.10 7.22
CA THR A 10 1.61 -1.72 5.84
C THR A 10 2.83 -1.76 4.93
N TYR A 11 3.99 -1.31 5.43
CA TYR A 11 5.24 -1.35 4.67
C TYR A 11 5.71 -2.77 4.36
N VAL A 12 5.62 -3.70 5.33
CA VAL A 12 5.95 -5.11 5.11
C VAL A 12 5.02 -5.75 4.08
N ILE A 13 3.72 -5.46 4.15
CA ILE A 13 2.75 -5.96 3.18
C ILE A 13 3.03 -5.39 1.77
N ALA A 14 3.41 -4.12 1.67
CA ALA A 14 3.80 -3.51 0.40
C ALA A 14 5.00 -4.22 -0.24
N ILE A 15 6.02 -4.55 0.56
CA ILE A 15 7.20 -5.31 0.08
C ILE A 15 6.78 -6.70 -0.41
N MET A 16 5.93 -7.40 0.33
CA MET A 16 5.44 -8.73 -0.07
C MET A 16 4.66 -8.67 -1.39
N CYS A 17 3.82 -7.64 -1.58
CA CYS A 17 3.10 -7.42 -2.84
C CYS A 17 4.05 -7.13 -4.00
N TYR A 18 5.11 -6.32 -3.79
CA TYR A 18 6.14 -6.12 -4.82
C TYR A 18 6.84 -7.43 -5.19
N ALA A 19 7.22 -8.24 -4.19
CA ALA A 19 7.86 -9.53 -4.44
C ALA A 19 6.94 -10.49 -5.22
N ALA A 20 5.66 -10.55 -4.86
CA ALA A 20 4.66 -11.33 -5.59
C ALA A 20 4.50 -10.84 -7.04
N ALA A 21 4.41 -9.51 -7.25
CA ALA A 21 4.31 -8.93 -8.59
C ALA A 21 5.49 -9.32 -9.49
N VAL A 22 6.71 -9.25 -8.96
CA VAL A 22 7.92 -9.69 -9.66
C VAL A 22 7.87 -11.20 -9.93
N GLY A 23 7.44 -12.00 -8.96
CA GLY A 23 7.29 -13.45 -9.12
C GLY A 23 6.32 -13.83 -10.25
N PHE A 24 5.14 -13.20 -10.30
CA PHE A 24 4.17 -13.41 -11.37
C PHE A 24 4.67 -12.85 -12.71
N ALA A 25 5.32 -11.70 -12.73
CA ALA A 25 5.90 -11.17 -13.95
C ALA A 25 6.96 -12.11 -14.55
N ILE A 26 7.88 -12.62 -13.74
CA ILE A 26 8.86 -13.63 -14.15
C ILE A 26 8.16 -14.91 -14.61
N GLY A 27 7.17 -15.39 -13.85
CA GLY A 27 6.37 -16.55 -14.21
C GLY A 27 5.72 -16.41 -15.58
N SER A 28 5.25 -15.21 -15.94
CA SER A 28 4.64 -14.96 -17.26
C SER A 28 5.65 -15.03 -18.41
N VAL A 29 6.93 -14.73 -18.16
CA VAL A 29 7.99 -14.80 -19.18
C VAL A 29 8.43 -16.24 -19.43
N PHE A 30 8.45 -17.09 -18.40
CA PHE A 30 8.80 -18.51 -18.53
C PHE A 30 7.60 -19.41 -18.86
N TYR A 31 6.40 -18.86 -18.93
CA TYR A 31 5.21 -19.61 -19.29
C TYR A 31 5.14 -19.75 -20.81
N GLU A 32 5.53 -20.92 -21.32
CA GLU A 32 5.38 -21.27 -22.73
C GLU A 32 3.89 -21.48 -23.04
N THR A 33 3.37 -20.68 -23.97
CA THR A 33 2.00 -20.82 -24.45
C THR A 33 1.99 -21.38 -25.87
N GLU A 34 1.20 -22.42 -26.08
CA GLU A 34 0.97 -23.01 -27.41
C GLU A 34 -0.22 -22.36 -28.12
N ILE A 35 -0.96 -21.47 -27.45
CA ILE A 35 -2.22 -20.90 -27.92
C ILE A 35 -2.15 -19.37 -27.87
N GLU A 36 -2.39 -18.70 -29.00
CA GLU A 36 -2.32 -17.23 -29.12
C GLU A 36 -3.24 -16.47 -28.16
N LYS A 37 -4.29 -17.12 -27.65
CA LYS A 37 -5.22 -16.59 -26.63
C LYS A 37 -5.27 -17.47 -25.40
N ASP A 38 -4.16 -17.50 -24.68
CA ASP A 38 -4.08 -18.26 -23.44
C ASP A 38 -4.65 -17.47 -22.25
N PRO A 39 -5.81 -17.90 -21.69
CA PRO A 39 -6.40 -17.23 -20.55
C PRO A 39 -5.50 -17.31 -19.30
N ILE A 40 -4.63 -18.31 -19.20
CA ILE A 40 -3.73 -18.48 -18.06
C ILE A 40 -2.68 -17.38 -18.10
N LEU A 41 -2.00 -17.18 -19.22
CA LEU A 41 -1.01 -16.11 -19.38
C LEU A 41 -1.62 -14.73 -19.11
N ALA A 42 -2.82 -14.48 -19.65
CA ALA A 42 -3.56 -13.24 -19.41
C ALA A 42 -3.87 -13.02 -17.93
N SER A 43 -4.35 -14.06 -17.23
CA SER A 43 -4.61 -13.97 -15.79
C SER A 43 -3.34 -13.73 -14.98
N LEU A 44 -2.22 -14.33 -15.38
CA LEU A 44 -0.92 -14.23 -14.72
C LEU A 44 -0.35 -12.80 -14.83
N MET A 45 -0.48 -12.18 -16.01
CA MET A 45 -0.17 -10.76 -16.21
C MET A 45 -1.12 -9.82 -15.47
N ALA A 46 -2.41 -10.13 -15.42
CA ALA A 46 -3.37 -9.33 -14.65
C ALA A 46 -3.05 -9.37 -13.14
N THR A 47 -2.70 -10.55 -12.61
CA THR A 47 -2.29 -10.72 -11.21
C THR A 47 -1.00 -9.95 -10.90
N SER A 48 0.00 -9.99 -11.78
CA SER A 48 1.24 -9.23 -11.58
C SER A 48 0.96 -7.71 -11.53
N PHE A 49 0.11 -7.21 -12.43
CA PHE A 49 -0.29 -5.80 -12.46
C PHE A 49 -1.07 -5.39 -11.22
N PHE A 50 -1.98 -6.24 -10.75
CA PHE A 50 -2.75 -6.00 -9.52
C PHE A 50 -1.83 -5.87 -8.31
N PHE A 51 -0.92 -6.81 -8.11
CA PHE A 51 0.01 -6.77 -6.98
C PHE A 51 0.98 -5.58 -7.06
N ALA A 52 1.46 -5.22 -8.26
CA ALA A 52 2.31 -4.04 -8.45
C ALA A 52 1.56 -2.76 -8.06
N SER A 53 0.33 -2.61 -8.53
CA SER A 53 -0.52 -1.44 -8.25
C SER A 53 -0.84 -1.34 -6.75
N ALA A 54 -1.24 -2.46 -6.13
CA ALA A 54 -1.51 -2.52 -4.71
C ALA A 54 -0.27 -2.19 -3.87
N ALA A 55 0.91 -2.69 -4.27
CA ALA A 55 2.17 -2.43 -3.59
C ALA A 55 2.52 -0.93 -3.60
N VAL A 56 2.33 -0.25 -4.73
CA VAL A 56 2.53 1.21 -4.85
C VAL A 56 1.64 1.96 -3.88
N VAL A 57 0.33 1.66 -3.86
CA VAL A 57 -0.63 2.32 -2.97
C VAL A 57 -0.26 2.09 -1.50
N LEU A 58 0.04 0.85 -1.11
CA LEU A 58 0.44 0.52 0.26
C LEU A 58 1.76 1.21 0.65
N HIS A 59 2.70 1.35 -0.28
CA HIS A 59 3.95 2.08 -0.06
C HIS A 59 3.69 3.57 0.21
N PHE A 60 2.77 4.18 -0.54
CA PHE A 60 2.33 5.56 -0.29
C PHE A 60 1.66 5.70 1.08
N ILE A 61 0.76 4.79 1.44
CA ILE A 61 0.09 4.80 2.76
C ILE A 61 1.13 4.65 3.90
N ALA A 62 2.10 3.75 3.73
CA ALA A 62 3.16 3.54 4.72
C ALA A 62 4.07 4.77 4.90
N ASN A 63 4.23 5.60 3.86
CA ASN A 63 5.04 6.82 3.90
C ASN A 63 4.23 8.10 4.17
N ALA A 64 2.91 8.08 4.00
CA ALA A 64 2.05 9.20 4.33
C ALA A 64 2.21 9.54 5.82
N ARG A 65 2.40 10.82 6.14
CA ARG A 65 2.56 11.31 7.51
C ARG A 65 1.23 11.23 8.28
N LEU A 66 0.76 10.03 8.61
CA LEU A 66 -0.42 9.81 9.46
C LEU A 66 -0.29 10.48 10.84
N LYS A 67 0.94 10.71 11.31
CA LYS A 67 1.19 11.39 12.60
C LYS A 67 0.67 12.83 12.64
N GLY A 68 0.70 13.56 11.51
CA GLY A 68 0.23 14.96 11.47
C GLY A 68 -1.29 15.07 11.61
N LEU A 69 -2.03 14.17 10.94
CA LEU A 69 -3.50 14.14 11.00
C LEU A 69 -4.02 13.66 12.35
N LEU A 70 -3.41 12.63 12.95
CA LEU A 70 -3.82 12.14 14.26
C LEU A 70 -3.47 13.11 15.40
N SER A 71 -2.30 13.77 15.34
CA SER A 71 -1.90 14.78 16.34
C SER A 71 -2.77 16.04 16.29
N GLY A 72 -3.27 16.42 15.10
CA GLY A 72 -4.19 17.56 14.97
C GLY A 72 -5.58 17.28 15.53
N ILE A 73 -6.05 16.03 15.45
CA ILE A 73 -7.35 15.62 16.00
C ILE A 73 -7.31 15.58 17.55
N GLU A 74 -6.22 15.12 18.17
CA GLU A 74 -6.08 15.18 19.63
C GLU A 74 -6.01 16.62 20.15
N SER A 75 -5.21 17.48 19.50
CA SER A 75 -5.10 18.89 19.91
C SER A 75 -6.42 19.66 19.80
N SER A 76 -7.32 19.27 18.89
CA SER A 76 -8.65 19.89 18.76
C SER A 76 -9.65 19.44 19.83
N LYS A 77 -9.41 18.30 20.48
CA LYS A 77 -10.27 17.77 21.55
C LYS A 77 -9.95 18.38 22.92
N GLU A 78 -8.78 19.01 23.04
CA GLU A 78 -8.23 19.56 24.29
C GLU A 78 -8.33 21.10 24.36
N ALA A 79 -8.96 21.76 23.38
CA ALA A 79 -9.25 23.18 23.48
C ALA A 79 -10.42 23.41 24.46
N PRO A 80 -10.19 23.94 25.68
CA PRO A 80 -11.29 24.37 26.53
C PRO A 80 -12.02 25.54 25.84
N PRO A 81 -13.34 25.69 26.04
CA PRO A 81 -14.02 26.90 25.59
C PRO A 81 -13.35 28.10 26.26
N GLU A 82 -12.74 28.97 25.46
CA GLU A 82 -12.34 30.28 25.93
C GLU A 82 -13.58 30.95 26.54
N SER A 83 -13.58 31.06 27.87
CA SER A 83 -14.51 31.89 28.60
C SER A 83 -14.22 33.34 28.18
N PRO A 84 -15.18 34.06 27.58
CA PRO A 84 -15.04 35.49 27.39
C PRO A 84 -15.23 36.12 28.77
N GLY A 85 -14.11 36.31 29.47
CA GLY A 85 -14.03 37.05 30.72
C GLY A 85 -13.60 38.49 30.46
N HIS A 86 -14.57 39.39 30.70
CA HIS A 86 -14.51 40.86 30.82
C HIS A 86 -14.70 41.69 29.55
#